data_AF-A0A830C718-F1
#
_entry.id   AF-A0A830C718-F1
#
_cell.length_a   1.000
_cell.length_b   1.000
_cell.length_c   1.000
_cell.angle_alpha   90.00
_cell.angle_beta   90.00
_cell.angle_gamma   90.00
#
_symmetry.space_group_name_H-M   'P 1'
#
loop_
_entity.id
_entity.type
_entity.pdbx_description
1 polymer ?
#
loop_
_entity_poly.entity_id
_entity_poly.type
_entity_poly.pdbx_seq_one_letter_code
_entity_poly.pdbx_strand_id
1 'polypeptide(L)'
;MRIPPDFIEKFGENIPTKVTLRRPNMRTWQVDVKKIDEHWFLEKGWPQFVKENSVQDGDFLTFSYAGNSIFFFKVFARNGCRKRVDTIADDGQSIESSQSPG
;
A
#
# COMPACT_ATOMS: atom_id res chain seq x y z
N MET A 1 3.80 5.68 -11.12
CA MET A 1 2.46 5.10 -11.42
C MET A 1 1.53 6.23 -11.79
N ARG A 2 0.84 6.16 -12.94
CA ARG A 2 -0.15 7.19 -13.32
C ARG A 2 -1.39 7.08 -12.44
N ILE A 3 -1.87 8.22 -11.96
CA ILE A 3 -3.12 8.34 -11.21
C ILE A 3 -4.26 8.51 -12.24
N PRO A 4 -5.36 7.75 -12.15
CA PRO A 4 -6.51 7.92 -13.04
C PRO A 4 -7.05 9.37 -12.99
N PRO A 5 -7.33 10.00 -14.14
CA PRO A 5 -7.87 11.36 -14.19
C PRO A 5 -9.13 11.54 -13.33
N ASP A 6 -10.07 10.60 -13.41
CA ASP A 6 -11.33 10.63 -12.63
C ASP A 6 -11.08 10.63 -11.11
N PHE A 7 -9.98 10.05 -10.65
CA PHE A 7 -9.59 10.09 -9.24
C PHE A 7 -9.05 11.47 -8.86
N ILE A 8 -8.28 12.10 -9.75
CA ILE A 8 -7.74 13.45 -9.56
C ILE A 8 -8.85 14.48 -9.45
N GLU A 9 -9.92 14.36 -10.25
CA GLU A 9 -11.08 15.26 -10.19
C GLU A 9 -11.73 15.31 -8.80
N LYS A 10 -11.63 14.23 -8.01
CA LYS A 10 -12.15 14.20 -6.63
C LYS A 10 -11.34 15.07 -5.66
N PHE A 11 -10.12 15.46 -5.99
CA PHE A 11 -9.29 16.36 -5.17
C PHE A 11 -9.45 17.83 -5.55
N GLY A 12 -10.15 18.13 -6.66
CA GLY A 12 -10.30 19.50 -7.17
C GLY A 12 -8.94 20.15 -7.45
N GLU A 13 -8.78 21.41 -7.03
CA GLU A 13 -7.55 22.19 -7.25
C GLU A 13 -6.42 21.85 -6.27
N ASN A 14 -6.72 21.17 -5.16
CA ASN A 14 -5.77 20.94 -4.06
C ASN A 14 -5.22 19.52 -4.07
N ILE A 15 -4.52 19.17 -5.15
CA ILE A 15 -3.85 17.87 -5.25
C ILE A 15 -2.60 17.91 -4.37
N PRO A 16 -2.46 17.02 -3.39
CA PRO A 16 -1.32 17.03 -2.50
C PRO A 16 -0.05 16.66 -3.28
N THR A 17 1.05 17.37 -3.04
CA THR A 17 2.37 17.08 -3.64
C THR A 17 3.05 15.86 -3.03
N LYS A 18 2.55 15.38 -1.89
CA LYS A 18 3.01 14.18 -1.19
C LYS A 18 1.85 13.52 -0.47
N VAL A 19 1.81 12.20 -0.55
CA VAL A 19 0.82 11.36 0.14
C VAL A 19 1.51 10.35 1.06
N THR A 20 0.79 9.92 2.09
CA THR A 20 1.24 8.86 2.98
C THR A 20 0.41 7.61 2.73
N LEU A 21 1.05 6.55 2.25
CA LEU A 21 0.45 5.23 2.11
C LEU A 21 0.65 4.46 3.42
N ARG A 22 -0.42 3.91 3.97
CA ARG A 22 -0.42 3.24 5.28
C ARG A 22 -1.10 1.88 5.22
N ARG A 23 -0.52 0.89 5.89
CA ARG A 23 -1.26 -0.30 6.34
C ARG A 23 -1.64 -0.11 7.83
N PRO A 24 -2.84 -0.56 8.26
CA PRO A 24 -3.20 -0.53 9.67
C PRO A 24 -2.13 -1.24 10.52
N ASN A 25 -1.63 -0.57 11.57
CA ASN A 25 -0.64 -1.09 12.53
C ASN A 25 0.72 -1.52 11.95
N MET A 26 1.09 -0.99 10.78
CA MET A 26 2.35 -1.32 10.11
C MET A 26 3.10 -0.06 9.66
N ARG A 27 4.13 -0.28 8.85
CA ARG A 27 4.95 0.74 8.18
C ARG A 27 4.11 1.70 7.32
N THR A 28 4.64 2.90 7.16
CA THR A 28 4.12 3.93 6.24
C THR A 28 5.14 4.24 5.16
N TRP A 29 4.65 4.66 4.00
CA TRP A 29 5.45 5.07 2.86
C TRP A 29 5.06 6.48 2.45
N GLN A 30 6.04 7.39 2.43
CA GLN A 30 5.85 8.70 1.83
C GLN A 30 6.09 8.61 0.33
N VAL A 31 5.13 9.06 -0.45
CA VAL A 31 5.18 9.03 -1.90
C VAL A 31 4.88 10.41 -2.45
N ASP A 32 5.79 10.90 -3.30
CA ASP A 32 5.61 12.17 -3.99
C ASP A 32 4.58 12.03 -5.10
N VAL A 33 3.80 13.09 -5.28
CA VAL A 33 2.82 13.23 -6.35
C VAL A 33 3.28 14.37 -7.26
N LYS A 34 3.43 14.11 -8.54
CA LYS A 34 3.90 15.11 -9.52
C LYS A 34 2.99 15.17 -10.73
N LYS A 35 2.78 16.40 -11.24
CA LYS A 35 2.20 16.63 -12.57
C LYS A 35 3.33 16.56 -13.59
N ILE A 36 3.17 15.71 -14.60
CA ILE A 36 4.06 15.59 -15.77
C ILE A 36 3.15 15.69 -16.99
N ASP A 37 3.37 16.71 -17.81
CA ASP A 37 2.44 17.14 -18.86
C ASP A 37 1.02 17.32 -18.28
N GLU A 38 0.00 16.68 -18.84
CA GLU A 38 -1.39 16.74 -18.37
C GLU A 38 -1.78 15.59 -17.42
N HIS A 39 -0.82 14.86 -16.88
CA HIS A 39 -1.08 13.68 -16.06
C HIS A 39 -0.41 13.76 -14.69
N TRP A 40 -1.04 13.11 -13.70
CA TRP A 40 -0.52 13.01 -12.34
C TRP A 40 0.07 11.64 -12.07
N PHE A 41 1.18 11.61 -11.34
CA PHE A 41 1.93 10.39 -11.08
C PHE A 41 2.36 10.28 -9.62
N LEU A 42 2.33 9.06 -9.11
CA LEU A 42 3.09 8.64 -7.94
C LEU A 42 4.53 8.38 -8.36
N GLU A 43 5.45 9.15 -7.79
CA GLU A 43 6.85 9.24 -8.21
C GLU A 43 7.80 8.75 -7.10
N LYS A 44 8.61 9.65 -6.53
CA LYS A 44 9.60 9.30 -5.50
C LYS A 44 8.92 8.59 -4.34
N GLY A 45 9.50 7.48 -3.88
CA GLY A 45 8.92 6.63 -2.84
C GLY A 45 8.01 5.51 -3.38
N TRP A 46 7.42 5.66 -4.58
CA TRP A 46 6.61 4.63 -5.20
C TRP A 46 7.38 3.33 -5.50
N PRO A 47 8.59 3.35 -6.08
CA PRO A 47 9.34 2.11 -6.34
C PRO A 47 9.70 1.35 -5.06
N GLN A 48 10.01 2.07 -3.98
CA GLN A 48 10.29 1.44 -2.68
C GLN A 48 9.02 0.81 -2.08
N PHE A 49 7.89 1.51 -2.17
CA PHE A 49 6.59 0.95 -1.79
C PHE A 49 6.28 -0.36 -2.53
N VAL A 50 6.46 -0.38 -3.85
CA VAL A 50 6.24 -1.57 -4.70
C VAL A 50 7.12 -2.73 -4.25
N LYS A 51 8.41 -2.46 -4.06
CA LYS A 51 9.40 -3.47 -3.63
C LYS A 51 9.07 -4.05 -2.25
N GLU A 52 8.85 -3.21 -1.26
CA GLU A 52 8.64 -3.64 0.13
C GLU A 52 7.25 -4.28 0.37
N ASN A 53 6.31 -4.09 -0.55
CA ASN A 53 4.98 -4.71 -0.48
C ASN A 53 4.81 -5.87 -1.47
N SER A 54 5.89 -6.33 -2.11
CA SER A 54 5.90 -7.43 -3.08
C SER A 54 4.81 -7.28 -4.16
N VAL A 55 4.61 -6.03 -4.61
CA VAL A 55 3.68 -5.71 -5.68
C VAL A 55 4.32 -6.12 -7.00
N GLN A 56 3.59 -6.92 -7.77
CA GLN A 56 4.00 -7.46 -9.06
C GLN A 56 3.07 -6.97 -10.16
N ASP A 57 3.49 -7.17 -11.41
CA ASP A 57 2.61 -6.90 -12.55
C ASP A 57 1.34 -7.76 -12.49
N GLY A 58 0.20 -7.14 -12.78
CA GLY A 58 -1.13 -7.77 -12.68
C GLY A 58 -1.71 -7.83 -11.27
N ASP A 59 -1.01 -7.39 -10.23
CA ASP A 59 -1.62 -7.18 -8.92
C ASP A 59 -2.58 -5.98 -8.94
N PHE A 60 -3.59 -6.02 -8.08
CA PHE A 60 -4.53 -4.92 -7.87
C PHE A 60 -4.26 -4.23 -6.54
N LEU A 61 -4.28 -2.90 -6.57
CA LEU A 61 -4.13 -2.05 -5.39
C LEU A 61 -5.42 -1.27 -5.18
N THR A 62 -5.91 -1.26 -3.94
CA THR A 62 -7.00 -0.36 -3.53
C THR A 62 -6.46 0.70 -2.60
N PHE A 63 -6.86 1.96 -2.81
CA PHE A 63 -6.52 3.08 -1.93
C PHE A 63 -7.81 3.63 -1.31
N SER A 64 -7.80 3.81 0.00
CA SER A 64 -8.93 4.38 0.75
C SER A 64 -8.45 5.65 1.45
N TYR A 65 -9.04 6.79 1.08
CA TYR A 65 -8.66 8.08 1.63
C TYR A 65 -9.08 8.20 3.10
N ALA A 66 -8.13 8.55 3.96
CA ALA A 66 -8.31 8.67 5.40
C ALA A 66 -8.24 10.14 5.89
N GLY A 67 -8.22 11.12 4.96
CA GLY A 67 -7.97 12.52 5.27
C GLY A 67 -6.48 12.87 5.33
N ASN A 68 -6.15 14.16 5.34
CA ASN A 68 -4.78 14.68 5.52
C ASN A 68 -3.73 14.05 4.59
N SER A 69 -4.09 13.80 3.32
CA SER A 69 -3.23 13.13 2.34
C SER A 69 -2.78 11.72 2.74
N ILE A 70 -3.48 11.08 3.67
CA ILE A 70 -3.23 9.70 4.10
C ILE A 70 -4.18 8.76 3.35
N PHE A 71 -3.62 7.66 2.84
CA PHE A 71 -4.38 6.59 2.20
C PHE A 71 -4.05 5.26 2.85
N PHE A 72 -5.08 4.53 3.25
CA PHE A 72 -4.92 3.10 3.50
C PHE A 72 -4.83 2.35 2.19
N PHE A 73 -4.02 1.30 2.15
CA PHE A 73 -3.96 0.45 0.98
C PHE A 73 -4.09 -1.04 1.28
N LYS A 74 -4.52 -1.79 0.27
CA LYS A 74 -4.52 -3.25 0.23
C LYS A 74 -3.94 -3.69 -1.10
N VAL A 75 -3.24 -4.83 -1.09
CA VAL A 75 -2.69 -5.47 -2.28
C VAL A 75 -3.46 -6.77 -2.49
N PHE A 76 -3.91 -7.01 -3.72
CA PHE A 76 -4.56 -8.24 -4.16
C PHE A 76 -3.72 -8.82 -5.29
N ALA A 77 -3.45 -10.12 -5.22
CA ALA A 77 -2.79 -10.84 -6.29
C ALA A 77 -3.65 -10.84 -7.55
N ARG A 78 -3.04 -11.19 -8.69
CA ARG A 78 -3.74 -11.29 -9.98
C ARG A 78 -5.01 -12.15 -9.97
N ASN A 79 -5.09 -13.13 -9.07
CA ASN A 79 -6.28 -13.97 -8.86
C ASN A 79 -7.37 -13.31 -7.99
N GLY A 80 -7.20 -12.05 -7.59
CA GLY A 80 -8.12 -11.30 -6.73
C GLY A 80 -7.98 -11.61 -5.23
N CYS A 81 -7.12 -12.57 -4.83
CA CYS A 81 -6.90 -12.87 -3.42
C CYS A 81 -6.05 -11.79 -2.75
N ARG A 82 -6.43 -11.34 -1.55
CA ARG A 82 -5.66 -10.35 -0.80
C ARG A 82 -4.30 -10.91 -0.39
N LYS A 83 -3.20 -10.24 -0.77
CA LYS A 83 -1.86 -10.54 -0.29
C LYS A 83 -1.75 -10.14 1.19
N ARG A 84 -1.44 -11.10 2.05
CA ARG A 84 -1.01 -10.81 3.42
C ARG A 84 0.44 -10.37 3.36
N VAL A 85 0.84 -9.45 4.25
CA VAL A 85 2.26 -9.22 4.45
C VAL A 85 2.74 -10.42 5.23
N ASP A 86 3.75 -11.10 4.71
CA ASP A 86 4.55 -11.99 5.53
C ASP A 86 5.23 -11.09 6.55
N THR A 87 4.61 -10.95 7.72
CA THR A 87 5.33 -10.51 8.91
C THR A 87 6.60 -11.36 8.93
N ILE A 88 7.76 -10.70 8.87
CA ILE A 88 8.99 -11.34 9.32
C ILE A 88 8.60 -11.96 10.66
N ALA A 89 8.71 -13.29 10.72
CA ALA A 89 8.43 -14.04 11.92
C ALA A 89 9.19 -13.34 13.05
N ASP A 90 8.43 -12.91 14.05
CA ASP A 90 8.97 -12.64 15.36
C ASP A 90 9.70 -13.92 15.79
N ASP A 91 11.02 -13.81 15.93
CA ASP A 91 11.86 -14.90 16.38
C ASP A 91 11.51 -15.17 17.84
N GLY A 92 10.76 -16.25 18.08
CA GLY A 92 10.60 -16.83 19.42
C GLY A 92 9.25 -16.58 20.09
N GLN A 93 8.26 -17.43 19.80
CA GLN A 93 7.45 -18.00 20.86
C GLN A 93 7.08 -19.44 20.52
N SER A 94 7.87 -20.36 21.05
CA SER A 94 7.49 -21.75 21.25
C SER A 94 6.18 -21.81 22.01
N ILE A 95 5.17 -22.47 21.45
CA ILE A 95 4.14 -23.13 22.23
C ILE A 95 4.08 -24.58 21.76
N GLU A 96 4.90 -25.37 22.46
CA GLU A 96 4.77 -26.82 22.53
C GLU A 96 3.36 -27.13 23.03
N SER A 97 2.52 -27.67 22.14
CA SER A 97 1.23 -28.24 22.55
C SER A 97 1.53 -29.63 23.07
N SER A 98 1.65 -29.77 24.38
CA SER A 98 1.74 -31.04 25.08
C SER A 98 0.51 -31.89 24.76
N GLN A 99 0.73 -33.04 24.12
CA GLN A 99 -0.27 -34.11 24.06
C GLN A 99 -0.33 -34.77 25.45
N SER A 100 -1.53 -34.81 26.05
CA SER A 100 -1.82 -35.67 27.19
C SER A 100 -1.77 -37.13 26.75
N PRO A 101 -1.08 -38.03 27.46
CA PRO A 101 -1.46 -39.43 27.49
C PRO A 101 -2.60 -39.61 28.50
N GLY A 102 -3.54 -40.48 28.15
CA GLY A 102 -4.67 -40.89 29.00
C GLY A 102 -4.31 -41.83 30.12
#